data_AF-E8JMN8-F1
#
_entry.id   AF-E8JMN8-F1
#
_cell.length_a   1.000
_cell.length_b   1.000
_cell.length_c   1.000
_cell.angle_alpha   90.00
_cell.angle_beta   90.00
_cell.angle_gamma   90.00
#
_symmetry.space_group_name_H-M   'P 1'
#
loop_
_entity.id
_entity.type
_entity.pdbx_description
1 polymer ?
#
loop_
_entity_poly.entity_id
_entity_poly.type
_entity_poly.pdbx_seq_one_letter_code
_entity_poly.pdbx_strand_id
1 'polypeptide(L)'
;MEYEDITFINCTIESNQGLCYMKHVTLDNCKLIYSDLVFEYVEDLQADIKSDIISVKNPISGSIVADNIGEIIFDDPNINSNKTKISLRKAV
;
A
#
# COMPACT_ATOMS: atom_id res chain seq x y z
N MET A 1 -8.22 7.26 16.29
CA MET A 1 -9.24 7.35 15.23
C MET A 1 -8.66 6.57 14.09
N GLU A 2 -9.14 5.35 13.89
CA GLU A 2 -8.71 4.47 12.81
C GLU A 2 -9.80 4.54 11.74
N TYR A 3 -9.42 4.77 10.49
CA TYR A 3 -10.36 4.71 9.37
C TYR A 3 -10.45 3.25 8.93
N GLU A 4 -11.61 2.65 9.13
CA GLU A 4 -11.83 1.21 8.90
C GLU A 4 -12.80 0.97 7.74
N ASP A 5 -12.67 -0.19 7.08
CA ASP A 5 -13.61 -0.72 6.09
C ASP A 5 -13.82 0.18 4.86
N ILE A 6 -12.72 0.59 4.21
CA ILE A 6 -12.74 1.46 3.04
C ILE A 6 -12.31 0.69 1.78
N THR A 7 -13.07 0.83 0.71
CA THR A 7 -12.72 0.29 -0.61
C THR A 7 -12.65 1.40 -1.65
N PHE A 8 -11.52 1.48 -2.34
CA PHE A 8 -11.32 2.32 -3.52
C PHE A 8 -11.38 1.45 -4.78
N ILE A 9 -12.15 1.87 -5.78
CA ILE A 9 -12.31 1.11 -7.03
C ILE A 9 -12.06 2.05 -8.21
N ASN A 10 -11.13 1.67 -9.10
CA ASN A 10 -10.77 2.44 -10.30
C ASN A 10 -10.32 3.88 -10.00
N CYS A 11 -9.67 4.11 -8.85
CA CYS A 11 -9.23 5.44 -8.45
C CYS A 11 -7.81 5.74 -8.96
N THR A 12 -7.54 7.02 -9.22
CA THR A 12 -6.17 7.55 -9.30
C THR A 12 -5.96 8.43 -8.07
N ILE A 13 -4.94 8.14 -7.29
CA ILE A 13 -4.65 8.79 -6.02
C ILE A 13 -3.23 9.37 -6.10
N GLU A 14 -3.09 10.60 -5.65
CA GLU A 14 -1.82 11.32 -5.50
C GLU A 14 -1.72 11.80 -4.06
N SER A 15 -0.63 11.44 -3.37
CA SER A 15 -0.45 11.79 -1.96
C SER A 15 1.00 11.67 -1.51
N ASN A 16 1.44 12.55 -0.62
CA ASN A 16 2.62 12.32 0.22
C ASN A 16 2.16 11.66 1.53
N GLN A 17 2.74 10.50 1.88
CA GLN A 17 2.33 9.73 3.07
C GLN A 17 0.81 9.47 3.15
N GLY A 18 0.19 9.18 2.01
CA GLY A 18 -1.24 8.91 1.95
C GLY A 18 -1.59 7.48 2.36
N LEU A 19 -2.87 7.31 2.71
CA LEU A 19 -3.46 6.01 3.03
C LEU A 19 -2.79 5.31 4.23
N CYS A 20 -2.28 6.09 5.18
CA CYS A 20 -1.66 5.60 6.42
C CYS A 20 -2.69 5.50 7.56
N TYR A 21 -2.39 4.68 8.58
CA TYR A 21 -3.19 4.53 9.80
C TYR A 21 -4.64 4.07 9.55
N MET A 22 -4.82 3.20 8.55
CA MET A 22 -6.13 2.65 8.17
C MET A 22 -6.21 1.15 8.47
N LYS A 23 -7.43 0.60 8.47
CA LYS A 23 -7.68 -0.82 8.70
C LYS A 23 -8.71 -1.39 7.73
N HIS A 24 -8.53 -2.64 7.31
CA HIS A 24 -9.39 -3.31 6.32
C HIS A 24 -9.59 -2.45 5.06
N VAL A 25 -8.48 -2.11 4.40
CA VAL A 25 -8.52 -1.22 3.22
C VAL A 25 -8.27 -2.01 1.96
N THR A 26 -9.17 -1.87 0.99
CA THR A 26 -9.03 -2.46 -0.34
C THR A 26 -8.83 -1.38 -1.41
N LEU A 27 -7.81 -1.54 -2.26
CA LEU A 27 -7.61 -0.76 -3.47
C LEU A 27 -7.73 -1.72 -4.65
N ASP A 28 -8.85 -1.67 -5.37
CA ASP A 28 -9.12 -2.50 -6.54
C ASP A 28 -8.92 -1.70 -7.83
N ASN A 29 -7.98 -2.16 -8.66
CA ASN A 29 -7.63 -1.53 -9.93
C ASN A 29 -7.31 -0.03 -9.82
N CYS A 30 -6.55 0.35 -8.80
CA CYS A 30 -6.19 1.75 -8.53
C CYS A 30 -4.84 2.12 -9.15
N LYS A 31 -4.56 3.43 -9.24
CA LYS A 31 -3.24 3.97 -9.56
C LYS A 31 -2.79 4.87 -8.43
N LEU A 32 -1.55 4.71 -7.99
CA LEU A 32 -0.87 5.67 -7.12
C LEU A 32 0.15 6.41 -7.97
N ILE A 33 -0.02 7.71 -8.13
CA ILE A 33 0.90 8.56 -8.90
C ILE A 33 1.61 9.52 -7.96
N TYR A 34 2.89 9.78 -8.22
CA TYR A 34 3.73 10.69 -7.43
C TYR A 34 3.61 10.46 -5.90
N SER A 35 3.40 9.21 -5.49
CA SER A 35 3.06 8.88 -4.10
C SER A 35 4.19 8.11 -3.44
N ASP A 36 4.71 8.68 -2.36
CA ASP A 36 5.79 8.17 -1.52
C ASP A 36 5.31 7.89 -0.09
N LEU A 37 6.01 6.97 0.57
CA LEU A 37 5.82 6.59 1.97
C LEU A 37 4.38 6.17 2.31
N VAL A 38 3.70 5.54 1.34
CA VAL A 38 2.31 5.13 1.51
C VAL A 38 2.19 3.90 2.40
N PHE A 39 1.00 3.74 2.98
CA PHE A 39 0.57 2.57 3.77
C PHE A 39 1.23 2.39 5.14
N GLU A 40 1.76 3.47 5.72
CA GLU A 40 2.31 3.42 7.07
C GLU A 40 1.23 3.01 8.07
N TYR A 41 1.52 1.97 8.85
CA TYR A 41 0.64 1.42 9.88
C TYR A 41 -0.75 0.99 9.37
N VAL A 42 -0.84 0.47 8.14
CA VAL A 42 -2.10 -0.10 7.63
C VAL A 42 -2.23 -1.57 8.01
N GLU A 43 -3.35 -1.95 8.61
CA GLU A 43 -3.71 -3.33 8.93
C GLU A 43 -4.71 -3.89 7.90
N ASP A 44 -4.50 -5.13 7.46
CA ASP A 44 -5.33 -5.79 6.43
C ASP A 44 -5.51 -4.96 5.15
N LEU A 45 -4.38 -4.60 4.54
CA LEU A 45 -4.34 -3.96 3.24
C LEU A 45 -4.54 -4.98 2.11
N GLN A 46 -5.40 -4.70 1.15
CA GLN A 46 -5.49 -5.45 -0.11
C GLN A 46 -5.37 -4.49 -1.28
N ALA A 47 -4.16 -4.34 -1.84
CA ALA A 47 -3.88 -3.32 -2.86
C ALA A 47 -3.50 -3.93 -4.23
N ASP A 48 -4.31 -3.68 -5.25
CA ASP A 48 -4.04 -3.93 -6.66
C ASP A 48 -3.79 -2.59 -7.40
N ILE A 49 -2.51 -2.22 -7.52
CA ILE A 49 -2.05 -0.93 -8.06
C ILE A 49 -1.53 -1.10 -9.50
N LYS A 50 -2.13 -0.42 -10.47
CA LYS A 50 -1.76 -0.41 -11.92
C LYS A 50 -0.83 0.75 -12.25
N SER A 51 0.19 0.94 -11.43
CA SER A 51 1.24 1.94 -11.61
C SER A 51 2.47 1.59 -10.78
N ASP A 52 3.54 2.35 -11.02
CA ASP A 52 4.72 2.36 -10.16
C ASP A 52 4.40 3.09 -8.85
N ILE A 53 4.90 2.57 -7.73
CA ILE A 53 4.85 3.23 -6.42
C ILE A 53 6.26 3.72 -6.08
N ILE A 54 6.37 4.97 -5.59
CA ILE A 54 7.68 5.52 -5.23
C ILE A 54 8.23 4.78 -4.00
N SER A 55 7.49 4.74 -2.90
CA SER A 55 7.89 3.97 -1.73
C SER A 55 6.71 3.53 -0.85
N VAL A 56 6.89 2.38 -0.20
CA VAL A 56 5.96 1.80 0.79
C VAL A 56 6.68 1.77 2.14
N LYS A 57 6.00 2.16 3.22
CA LYS A 57 6.58 2.20 4.56
C LYS A 57 5.72 1.47 5.58
N ASN A 58 6.33 0.59 6.38
CA ASN A 58 5.77 0.00 7.60
C ASN A 58 4.27 -0.43 7.55
N PRO A 59 3.74 -1.11 6.50
CA PRO A 59 2.40 -1.70 6.59
C PRO A 59 2.38 -2.80 7.65
N ILE A 60 1.33 -2.83 8.49
CA ILE A 60 1.17 -3.82 9.58
C ILE A 60 0.92 -5.21 9.01
N SER A 61 0.04 -5.32 8.01
CA SER A 61 -0.27 -6.57 7.32
C SER A 61 -1.01 -6.36 6.01
N GLY A 62 -0.98 -7.37 5.14
CA GLY A 62 -1.82 -7.39 3.93
C GLY A 62 -1.08 -7.83 2.68
N SER A 63 -1.60 -7.44 1.52
CA SER A 63 -1.01 -7.70 0.22
C SER A 63 -0.96 -6.45 -0.65
N ILE A 64 0.15 -6.29 -1.36
CA ILE A 64 0.38 -5.20 -2.32
C ILE A 64 0.88 -5.81 -3.62
N VAL A 65 0.16 -5.53 -4.70
CA VAL A 65 0.56 -5.81 -6.07
C VAL A 65 0.70 -4.49 -6.81
N ALA A 66 1.88 -4.22 -7.36
CA ALA A 66 2.16 -3.00 -8.13
C ALA A 66 2.96 -3.34 -9.40
N ASP A 67 3.04 -2.41 -10.35
CA ASP A 67 3.84 -2.64 -11.56
C ASP A 67 5.34 -2.56 -11.24
N ASN A 68 5.72 -1.58 -10.40
CA ASN A 68 7.03 -1.47 -9.77
C ASN A 68 6.90 -0.81 -8.38
N ILE A 69 7.88 -1.03 -7.51
CA ILE A 69 8.00 -0.33 -6.22
C ILE A 69 9.45 0.12 -6.06
N GLY A 70 9.67 1.42 -5.88
CA GLY A 70 11.01 2.00 -5.75
C GLY A 70 11.70 1.57 -4.46
N GLU A 71 11.11 1.91 -3.32
CA GLU A 71 11.66 1.59 -1.99
C GLU A 71 10.62 0.91 -1.10
N ILE A 72 11.06 -0.06 -0.31
CA ILE A 72 10.26 -0.71 0.72
C ILE A 72 10.98 -0.51 2.05
N ILE A 73 10.32 0.18 2.97
CA ILE A 73 10.91 0.62 4.25
C ILE A 73 10.23 -0.13 5.39
N PHE A 74 11.03 -0.87 6.16
CA PHE A 74 10.63 -1.51 7.42
C PHE A 74 11.62 -1.11 8.52
N ASP A 75 11.47 0.10 9.05
CA ASP A 75 12.37 0.69 10.05
C ASP A 75 11.78 0.74 11.46
N ASP A 76 10.49 0.42 11.64
CA ASP A 76 9.88 0.24 12.95
C ASP A 76 10.09 -1.22 13.45
N PRO A 77 10.80 -1.44 14.57
CA PRO A 77 11.05 -2.77 15.12
C PRO A 77 9.78 -3.50 15.60
N ASN A 78 8.65 -2.81 15.77
CA ASN A 78 7.39 -3.41 16.17
C ASN A 78 6.59 -4.00 15.00
N ILE A 79 6.99 -3.70 13.76
CA ILE A 79 6.31 -4.18 12.55
C ILE A 79 6.99 -5.47 12.05
N ASN A 80 6.20 -6.54 11.95
CA ASN A 80 6.65 -7.79 11.35
C ASN A 80 6.41 -7.77 9.84
N SER A 81 7.48 -7.53 9.08
CA SER A 81 7.43 -7.46 7.61
C SER A 81 6.89 -8.74 6.94
N ASN A 82 6.97 -9.90 7.59
CA ASN A 82 6.42 -11.15 7.04
C ASN A 82 4.89 -11.17 6.97
N LYS A 83 4.20 -10.24 7.65
CA LYS A 83 2.75 -10.09 7.59
C LYS A 83 2.27 -9.33 6.34
N THR A 84 3.19 -8.75 5.58
CA THR A 84 2.88 -8.01 4.35
C THR A 84 3.50 -8.72 3.16
N LYS A 85 2.65 -9.16 2.23
CA LYS A 85 3.07 -9.77 0.97
C LYS A 85 3.16 -8.70 -0.11
N ILE A 86 4.36 -8.45 -0.61
CA ILE A 86 4.59 -7.51 -1.69
C ILE A 86 5.01 -8.29 -2.94
N SER A 87 4.38 -8.01 -4.08
CA SER A 87 4.72 -8.65 -5.34
C SER A 87 4.55 -7.71 -6.53
N LEU A 88 5.39 -7.89 -7.55
CA LEU A 88 5.25 -7.16 -8.80
C LEU A 88 4.26 -7.84 -9.73
N ARG A 89 3.50 -7.05 -10.47
CA ARG A 89 2.58 -7.53 -11.49
C ARG A 89 3.39 -8.22 -12.59
N LYS A 90 2.98 -9.43 -12.95
CA LYS A 90 3.56 -10.12 -14.11
C LYS A 90 3.17 -9.36 -15.38
N ALA A 91 4.15 -9.05 -16.22
CA ALA A 91 3.87 -8.64 -17.59
C ALA A 91 3.08 -9.76 -18.29
N VAL A 92 1.98 -9.39 -18.93
CA VAL A 92 1.15 -10.27 -19.76
C VAL A 92 1.74 -10.32 -21.16
#